data_AF-A0A644Z0L0-F1
#
_entry.id   AF-A0A644Z0L0-F1
#
_cell.length_a   1.000
_cell.length_b   1.000
_cell.length_c   1.000
_cell.angle_alpha   90.00
_cell.angle_beta   90.00
_cell.angle_gamma   90.00
#
_symmetry.space_group_name_H-M   'P 1'
#
loop_
_entity.id
_entity.type
_entity.pdbx_description
1 polymer ?
#
loop_
_entity_poly.entity_id
_entity_poly.type
_entity_poly.pdbx_seq_one_letter_code
_entity_poly.pdbx_strand_id
1 'polypeptide(L)'
;MEGTLGNLSEVDPEIQGETFTATVNNLYGKLPALEITVGAGTISVGQYALHHMAPGDSLYFTSWSGNKFSDQPSDDGHVFLVKHNGDNTGSGYQRAMGFFISRNTMTFYVISLFVYNNPSGEANWLNINNEPITTTRIATGAVTGVKIADRTITAVKIASALTDYSATEQNTGRLWIDGKTIYRKEINLGYLPNAVPGSVAHGISNLSTVVSLWGFATNGTVFLPLPLARYNNFASQIGLYADTTNIIVEPGNDRTAYTGYVIIEYTKTS
;
A
#
# COMPACT_ATOMS: atom_id res chain seq x y z
N MET A 1 18.28 2.05 8.86
CA MET A 1 18.12 0.64 8.50
C MET A 1 16.76 0.24 9.05
N GLU A 2 15.75 0.17 8.19
CA GLU A 2 14.42 -0.31 8.58
C GLU A 2 14.55 -1.80 8.90
N GLY A 3 14.65 -2.14 10.19
CA GLY A 3 14.46 -3.52 10.64
C GLY A 3 12.98 -3.79 10.66
N THR A 4 12.53 -4.80 9.92
CA THR A 4 11.14 -5.26 9.96
C THR A 4 10.88 -5.82 11.35
N LEU A 5 10.14 -5.09 12.18
CA LEU A 5 9.68 -5.59 13.47
C LEU A 5 8.91 -6.90 13.23
N GLY A 6 9.42 -8.02 13.78
CA GLY A 6 8.85 -9.36 13.59
C GLY A 6 9.64 -10.29 12.67
N ASN A 7 10.81 -9.90 12.16
CA ASN A 7 11.69 -10.83 11.45
C ASN A 7 12.31 -11.86 12.40
N LEU A 8 11.85 -13.10 12.34
CA LEU A 8 12.32 -14.20 13.20
C LEU A 8 13.72 -14.74 12.82
N SER A 9 14.41 -14.15 11.84
CA SER A 9 15.85 -14.37 11.61
C SER A 9 16.74 -13.44 12.44
N GLU A 10 16.14 -12.52 13.19
CA GLU A 10 16.80 -11.53 14.05
C GLU A 10 16.44 -11.74 15.53
N VAL A 11 15.99 -12.95 15.91
CA VAL A 11 15.77 -13.27 17.32
C VAL A 11 17.10 -13.53 18.02
N ASP A 12 17.06 -13.46 19.35
CA ASP A 12 18.19 -13.82 20.19
C ASP A 12 18.79 -15.17 19.74
N PRO A 13 20.12 -15.28 19.54
CA PRO A 13 20.77 -16.52 19.12
C PRO A 13 20.44 -17.72 20.01
N GLU A 14 20.08 -17.49 21.27
CA GLU A 14 19.66 -18.55 22.19
C GLU A 14 18.27 -19.12 21.87
N ILE A 15 17.46 -18.42 21.06
CA ILE A 15 16.07 -18.78 20.70
C ILE A 15 15.98 -19.17 19.21
N GLN A 16 16.91 -18.72 18.37
CA GLN A 16 16.93 -19.04 16.94
C GLN A 16 17.02 -20.56 16.68
N GLY A 17 16.05 -21.12 15.94
CA GLY A 17 16.07 -22.49 15.46
C GLY A 17 16.33 -22.57 13.95
N GLU A 18 16.74 -23.74 13.46
CA GLU A 18 17.05 -23.98 12.03
C GLU A 18 15.85 -23.80 11.09
N THR A 19 14.64 -23.82 11.66
CA THR A 19 13.38 -23.54 10.94
C THR A 19 12.53 -22.58 11.75
N PHE A 20 11.53 -21.98 11.10
CA PHE A 20 10.50 -21.18 11.78
C PHE A 20 9.87 -21.97 12.93
N THR A 21 9.46 -23.22 12.67
CA THR A 21 8.87 -24.10 13.68
C THR A 21 9.83 -24.39 14.83
N ALA A 22 11.13 -24.59 14.54
CA ALA A 22 12.14 -24.79 15.58
C ALA A 22 12.37 -23.52 16.43
N THR A 23 12.39 -22.34 15.82
CA THR A 23 12.52 -21.05 16.52
C THR A 23 11.33 -20.79 17.44
N VAL A 24 10.12 -21.07 16.96
CA VAL A 24 8.90 -20.98 17.78
C VAL A 24 8.92 -21.99 18.92
N ASN A 25 9.38 -23.22 18.67
CA ASN A 25 9.52 -24.25 19.70
C ASN A 25 10.55 -23.88 20.78
N ASN A 26 11.63 -23.21 20.41
CA ASN A 26 12.65 -22.71 21.34
C ASN A 26 12.17 -21.54 22.22
N LEU A 27 11.09 -20.86 21.82
CA LEU A 27 10.45 -19.82 22.61
C LEU A 27 9.64 -20.42 23.79
N TYR A 28 9.17 -21.67 23.66
CA TYR A 28 8.49 -22.37 24.75
C TYR A 28 9.47 -22.67 25.89
N GLY A 29 9.14 -22.21 27.10
CA GLY A 29 10.01 -22.32 28.29
C GLY A 29 10.96 -21.15 28.50
N LYS A 30 11.09 -20.23 27.52
CA LYS A 30 11.85 -18.97 27.63
C LYS A 30 10.96 -17.72 27.73
N LEU A 31 9.65 -17.89 27.55
CA LEU A 31 8.65 -16.86 27.85
C LEU A 31 8.51 -16.67 29.37
N PRO A 32 8.13 -15.47 29.84
CA PRO A 32 8.00 -15.17 31.26
C PRO A 32 7.12 -16.20 31.97
N ALA A 33 7.71 -16.93 32.92
CA ALA A 33 6.97 -17.80 33.82
C ALA A 33 6.41 -16.97 34.97
N LEU A 34 5.26 -17.39 35.52
CA LEU A 34 4.84 -16.88 36.81
C LEU A 34 5.73 -17.53 37.87
N GLU A 35 6.68 -16.76 38.40
CA GLU A 35 7.54 -17.19 39.50
C GLU A 35 6.99 -16.69 40.83
N ILE A 36 6.70 -17.60 41.74
CA ILE A 36 6.24 -17.30 43.09
C ILE A 36 7.14 -18.00 44.08
N THR A 37 7.74 -17.25 45.01
CA THR A 37 8.47 -17.83 46.13
C THR A 37 7.47 -18.36 47.17
N VAL A 38 7.58 -19.64 47.50
CA VAL A 38 6.71 -20.31 48.48
C VAL A 38 7.60 -20.98 49.52
N GLY A 39 7.71 -20.35 50.70
CA GLY A 39 8.69 -20.75 51.72
C GLY A 39 10.12 -20.38 51.29
N ALA A 40 11.05 -21.33 51.39
CA ALA A 40 12.44 -21.14 50.98
C ALA A 40 12.70 -21.48 49.49
N GLY A 41 11.69 -21.93 48.75
CA GLY A 41 11.81 -22.35 47.34
C GLY A 41 11.06 -21.44 46.38
N THR A 42 11.50 -21.40 45.12
CA THR A 42 10.80 -20.73 44.01
C THR A 42 9.98 -21.76 43.23
N ILE A 43 8.73 -21.44 42.96
CA ILE A 43 7.83 -22.23 42.12
C ILE A 43 7.55 -21.44 40.86
N SER A 44 7.92 -22.01 39.71
CA SER A 44 7.70 -21.40 38.41
C SER A 44 6.59 -22.15 37.66
N VAL A 45 5.49 -21.48 37.35
CA VAL A 45 4.45 -22.01 36.47
C VAL A 45 4.71 -21.48 35.07
N GLY A 46 5.26 -22.33 34.21
CA GLY A 46 5.43 -22.02 32.80
C GLY A 46 4.08 -21.94 32.08
N GLN A 47 4.03 -21.12 31.03
CA GLN A 47 2.86 -20.98 30.14
C GLN A 47 2.34 -22.34 29.62
N TYR A 48 3.21 -23.34 29.49
CA TYR A 48 2.86 -24.71 29.09
C TYR A 48 1.85 -25.41 30.01
N ALA A 49 1.99 -25.25 31.33
CA ALA A 49 1.06 -25.88 32.26
C ALA A 49 -0.34 -25.28 32.13
N LEU A 50 -0.42 -23.95 32.02
CA LEU A 50 -1.68 -23.22 31.82
C LEU A 50 -2.32 -23.46 30.45
N HIS A 51 -1.51 -23.70 29.42
CA HIS A 51 -1.97 -24.00 28.06
C HIS A 51 -2.81 -25.28 28.02
N HIS A 52 -2.41 -26.31 28.78
CA HIS A 52 -3.04 -27.63 28.72
C HIS A 52 -4.17 -27.81 29.76
N MET A 53 -4.37 -26.83 30.64
CA MET A 53 -5.47 -26.84 31.61
C MET A 53 -6.80 -26.47 30.95
N ALA A 54 -7.83 -27.28 31.17
CA ALA A 54 -9.22 -26.93 30.90
C ALA A 54 -9.80 -26.07 32.03
N PRO A 55 -10.87 -25.28 31.79
CA PRO A 55 -11.57 -24.57 32.87
C PRO A 55 -11.99 -25.52 34.00
N GLY A 56 -11.68 -25.14 35.23
CA GLY A 56 -11.88 -25.95 36.42
C GLY A 56 -10.65 -26.74 36.86
N ASP A 57 -9.67 -26.98 35.99
CA ASP A 57 -8.41 -27.59 36.40
C ASP A 57 -7.68 -26.67 37.38
N SER A 58 -7.02 -27.28 38.36
CA SER A 58 -6.34 -26.56 39.44
C SER A 58 -4.90 -27.00 39.62
N LEU A 59 -4.02 -26.05 39.94
CA LEU A 59 -2.68 -26.28 40.44
C LEU A 59 -2.64 -25.85 41.90
N TYR A 60 -2.13 -26.73 42.76
CA TYR A 60 -1.90 -26.45 44.17
C TYR A 60 -0.45 -26.72 44.51
N PHE A 61 0.18 -25.74 45.16
CA PHE A 61 1.57 -25.82 45.57
C PHE A 61 1.69 -25.57 47.07
N THR A 62 2.32 -26.51 47.76
CA THR A 62 2.69 -26.41 49.18
C THR A 62 4.05 -25.74 49.33
N SER A 63 4.31 -25.20 50.52
CA SER A 63 5.60 -24.60 50.89
C SER A 63 6.78 -25.52 50.62
N TRP A 64 7.93 -24.94 50.25
CA TRP A 64 9.22 -25.62 50.30
C TRP A 64 9.97 -25.24 51.59
N SER A 65 10.32 -26.24 52.39
CA SER A 65 11.01 -26.05 53.67
C SER A 65 12.20 -27.01 53.77
N GLY A 66 13.41 -26.44 53.78
CA GLY A 66 14.67 -27.18 53.79
C GLY A 66 14.88 -28.00 52.52
N ASN A 67 14.52 -29.29 52.58
CA ASN A 67 14.71 -30.27 51.51
C ASN A 67 13.42 -30.99 51.09
N LYS A 68 12.25 -30.50 51.50
CA LYS A 68 10.96 -31.12 51.22
C LYS A 68 9.88 -30.10 50.90
N PHE A 69 8.89 -30.55 50.14
CA PHE A 69 7.58 -29.92 50.12
C PHE A 69 6.89 -30.20 51.46
N SER A 70 6.28 -29.17 52.03
CA SER A 70 5.71 -29.22 53.36
C SER A 70 4.40 -28.44 53.41
N ASP A 71 3.38 -29.05 54.00
CA ASP A 71 2.11 -28.45 54.35
C ASP A 71 1.99 -28.22 55.86
N GLN A 72 3.11 -28.34 56.59
CA GLN A 72 3.11 -28.24 58.04
C GLN A 72 2.65 -26.86 58.49
N PRO A 73 1.94 -26.75 59.63
CA PRO A 73 1.39 -25.49 60.11
C PRO A 73 2.41 -24.36 60.30
N SER A 74 3.70 -24.69 60.46
CA SER A 74 4.81 -23.75 60.67
C SER A 74 5.55 -23.35 59.39
N ASP A 75 5.24 -23.94 58.23
CA ASP A 75 5.93 -23.65 56.97
C ASP A 75 5.13 -22.64 56.12
N ASP A 76 5.84 -21.74 55.44
CA ASP A 76 5.26 -20.54 54.85
C ASP A 76 4.85 -20.72 53.39
N GLY A 77 3.67 -20.22 53.02
CA GLY A 77 3.27 -20.12 51.63
C GLY A 77 2.43 -21.29 51.13
N HIS A 78 1.24 -20.99 50.63
CA HIS A 78 0.50 -21.89 49.74
C HIS A 78 0.02 -21.10 48.53
N VAL A 79 0.14 -21.68 47.34
CA VAL A 79 -0.39 -21.12 46.11
C VAL A 79 -1.47 -22.05 45.56
N PHE A 80 -2.64 -21.49 45.29
CA PHE A 80 -3.71 -22.18 44.60
C PHE A 80 -4.09 -21.40 43.34
N LEU A 81 -4.12 -22.05 42.19
CA LEU A 81 -4.53 -21.48 40.90
C LEU A 81 -5.56 -22.39 40.25
N VAL A 82 -6.62 -21.81 39.69
CA VAL A 82 -7.64 -22.51 38.90
C VAL A 82 -7.76 -21.85 37.54
N LYS A 83 -7.87 -22.66 36.49
CA LYS A 83 -8.19 -22.19 35.16
C LYS A 83 -9.65 -21.72 35.15
N HIS A 84 -9.87 -20.42 34.98
CA HIS A 84 -11.20 -19.81 35.06
C HIS A 84 -11.84 -19.63 33.66
N ASN A 85 -11.08 -19.21 32.65
CA ASN A 85 -11.58 -19.07 31.27
C ASN A 85 -10.60 -19.65 30.24
N GLY A 86 -11.15 -20.05 29.09
CA GLY A 86 -10.44 -20.54 27.91
C GLY A 86 -10.56 -22.05 27.74
N ASP A 87 -9.57 -22.69 27.13
CA ASP A 87 -9.56 -24.13 26.82
C ASP A 87 -8.15 -24.73 26.95
N ASN A 88 -8.00 -26.01 26.64
CA ASN A 88 -6.72 -26.74 26.67
C ASN A 88 -5.92 -26.63 25.35
N THR A 89 -6.39 -25.82 24.40
CA THR A 89 -5.66 -25.50 23.16
C THR A 89 -4.77 -24.27 23.33
N GLY A 90 -4.90 -23.59 24.47
CA GLY A 90 -4.17 -22.37 24.82
C GLY A 90 -4.32 -21.25 23.80
N SER A 91 -5.35 -21.25 22.96
CA SER A 91 -5.61 -20.26 21.91
C SER A 91 -6.68 -19.25 22.35
N GLY A 92 -6.60 -18.00 21.88
CA GLY A 92 -7.50 -16.92 22.28
C GLY A 92 -7.25 -16.42 23.71
N TYR A 93 -8.29 -15.90 24.35
CA TYR A 93 -8.23 -15.36 25.70
C TYR A 93 -8.31 -16.46 26.77
N GLN A 94 -7.26 -16.56 27.57
CA GLN A 94 -7.09 -17.55 28.63
C GLN A 94 -6.91 -16.83 29.96
N ARG A 95 -7.57 -17.32 31.01
CA ARG A 95 -7.50 -16.71 32.35
C ARG A 95 -7.36 -17.77 33.43
N ALA A 96 -6.37 -17.61 34.29
CA ALA A 96 -6.28 -18.32 35.56
C ALA A 96 -6.45 -17.35 36.72
N MET A 97 -7.11 -17.82 37.77
CA MET A 97 -7.33 -17.05 38.99
C MET A 97 -6.91 -17.88 40.19
N GLY A 98 -6.58 -17.24 41.30
CA GLY A 98 -6.24 -17.96 42.50
C GLY A 98 -5.81 -17.05 43.62
N PHE A 99 -5.09 -17.61 44.56
CA PHE A 99 -4.60 -16.87 45.72
C PHE A 99 -3.29 -17.45 46.25
N PHE A 100 -2.53 -16.59 46.91
CA PHE A 100 -1.37 -16.94 47.71
C PHE A 100 -1.63 -16.57 49.17
N ILE A 101 -1.27 -17.47 50.07
CA ILE A 101 -1.34 -17.25 51.52
C ILE A 101 0.09 -17.33 52.06
N SER A 102 0.62 -16.22 52.58
CA SER A 102 1.80 -16.26 53.45
C SER A 102 1.32 -16.48 54.88
N ARG A 103 1.78 -17.57 55.50
CA ARG A 103 1.50 -17.90 56.89
C ARG A 103 2.39 -17.12 57.85
N ASN A 104 3.63 -16.81 57.45
CA ASN A 104 4.57 -16.02 58.25
C ASN A 104 4.07 -14.61 58.51
N THR A 105 3.49 -13.99 57.47
CA THR A 105 2.99 -12.62 57.55
C THR A 105 1.47 -12.55 57.72
N MET A 106 0.79 -13.70 57.71
CA MET A 106 -0.68 -13.83 57.68
C MET A 106 -1.33 -13.00 56.55
N THR A 107 -0.65 -12.85 55.42
CA THR A 107 -1.14 -12.05 54.29
C THR A 107 -1.79 -12.92 53.22
N PHE A 108 -2.83 -12.36 52.58
CA PHE A 108 -3.60 -12.99 51.52
C PHE A 108 -3.49 -12.14 50.24
N TYR A 109 -3.08 -12.76 49.14
CA TYR A 109 -2.97 -12.11 47.84
C TYR A 109 -3.86 -12.83 46.82
N VAL A 110 -4.63 -12.06 46.06
CA VAL A 110 -5.39 -12.59 44.91
C VAL A 110 -4.49 -12.56 43.69
N ILE A 111 -4.45 -13.67 42.95
CA ILE A 111 -3.70 -13.80 41.70
C ILE A 111 -4.70 -13.85 40.55
N SER A 112 -4.48 -13.03 39.53
CA SER A 112 -5.16 -13.12 38.24
C SER A 112 -4.12 -13.08 37.13
N LEU A 113 -4.05 -14.14 36.35
CA LEU A 113 -3.14 -14.25 35.21
C LEU A 113 -3.96 -14.31 33.91
N PHE A 114 -3.59 -13.46 32.97
CA PHE A 114 -4.20 -13.38 31.65
C PHE A 114 -3.16 -13.79 30.61
N VAL A 115 -3.54 -14.73 29.75
CA VAL A 115 -2.73 -15.14 28.59
C VAL A 115 -3.61 -14.95 27.36
N TYR A 116 -3.17 -14.13 26.42
CA TYR A 116 -3.83 -14.00 25.13
C TYR A 116 -2.89 -14.55 24.07
N ASN A 117 -3.20 -15.73 23.54
CA ASN A 117 -2.38 -16.38 22.53
C ASN A 117 -3.15 -16.36 21.21
N ASN A 118 -2.70 -15.55 20.27
CA ASN A 118 -3.31 -15.54 18.94
C ASN A 118 -2.58 -16.56 18.06
N PRO A 119 -3.19 -17.71 17.70
CA PRO A 119 -2.52 -18.74 16.90
C PRO A 119 -2.10 -18.24 15.50
N SER A 120 -2.60 -17.07 15.06
CA SER A 120 -2.23 -16.47 13.78
C SER A 120 -1.02 -15.54 13.83
N GLY A 121 -0.24 -15.48 14.92
CA GLY A 121 1.04 -14.74 14.98
C GLY A 121 0.97 -13.22 14.81
N GLU A 122 -0.20 -12.64 14.56
CA GLU A 122 -0.34 -11.22 14.29
C GLU A 122 -1.12 -10.53 15.41
N ALA A 123 -0.47 -9.55 16.04
CA ALA A 123 -1.15 -8.50 16.78
C ALA A 123 -1.98 -7.65 15.79
N ASN A 124 -3.16 -8.15 15.44
CA ASN A 124 -4.09 -7.50 14.50
C ASN A 124 -4.58 -6.10 14.95
N TRP A 125 -4.23 -5.66 16.16
CA TRP A 125 -4.52 -4.30 16.64
C TRP A 125 -3.49 -3.25 16.20
N LEU A 126 -2.37 -3.67 15.56
CA LEU A 126 -1.33 -2.79 15.02
C LEU A 126 -1.14 -2.88 13.50
N ASN A 127 -2.06 -3.54 12.76
CA ASN A 127 -1.92 -3.80 11.32
C ASN A 127 -2.08 -2.52 10.47
N ILE A 128 -1.06 -1.67 10.51
CA ILE A 128 -0.54 -0.98 9.34
C ILE A 128 0.74 -1.73 8.96
N ASN A 129 0.63 -3.03 8.70
CA ASN A 129 1.74 -3.76 8.11
C ASN A 129 2.05 -3.09 6.76
N ASN A 130 3.34 -2.94 6.43
CA ASN A 130 3.90 -2.45 5.16
C ASN A 130 3.42 -3.22 3.90
N GLU A 131 2.37 -4.01 4.02
CA GLU A 131 1.67 -4.67 2.94
C GLU A 131 1.16 -3.64 1.91
N PRO A 132 1.34 -3.91 0.61
CA PRO A 132 0.87 -3.03 -0.45
C PRO A 132 -0.59 -2.64 -0.24
N ILE A 133 -0.89 -1.35 -0.40
CA ILE A 133 -2.27 -0.88 -0.40
C ILE A 133 -2.94 -1.39 -1.68
N THR A 134 -3.72 -2.46 -1.55
CA THR A 134 -4.50 -3.03 -2.65
C THR A 134 -5.83 -2.30 -2.82
N THR A 135 -6.47 -2.46 -3.98
CA THR A 135 -7.80 -1.90 -4.27
C THR A 135 -8.88 -2.39 -3.30
N THR A 136 -8.70 -3.56 -2.67
CA THR A 136 -9.60 -4.03 -1.61
C THR A 136 -9.47 -3.22 -0.32
N ARG A 137 -8.28 -2.67 -0.05
CA ARG A 137 -8.01 -1.83 1.14
C ARG A 137 -8.40 -0.36 0.95
N ILE A 138 -8.54 0.10 -0.30
CA ILE A 138 -9.14 1.40 -0.66
C ILE A 138 -10.40 1.14 -1.47
N ALA A 139 -11.55 1.07 -0.80
CA ALA A 139 -12.84 0.98 -1.47
C ALA A 139 -13.04 2.11 -2.50
N THR A 140 -13.83 1.88 -3.54
CA THR A 140 -14.19 2.91 -4.53
C THR A 140 -14.72 4.17 -3.84
N GLY A 141 -14.12 5.32 -4.14
CA GLY A 141 -14.49 6.61 -3.53
C GLY A 141 -13.96 6.82 -2.10
N ALA A 142 -13.19 5.87 -1.54
CA ALA A 142 -12.65 6.03 -0.19
C ALA A 142 -11.64 7.17 -0.09
N VAL A 143 -10.90 7.51 -1.15
CA VAL A 143 -10.06 8.72 -1.23
C VAL A 143 -10.88 9.83 -1.88
N THR A 144 -11.34 10.79 -1.08
CA THR A 144 -12.05 11.98 -1.54
C THR A 144 -11.11 13.18 -1.61
N GLY A 145 -11.51 14.27 -2.26
CA GLY A 145 -10.73 15.51 -2.31
C GLY A 145 -10.30 16.00 -0.92
N VAL A 146 -11.17 15.92 0.08
CA VAL A 146 -10.87 16.32 1.48
C VAL A 146 -9.78 15.46 2.12
N LYS A 147 -9.61 14.21 1.69
CA LYS A 147 -8.56 13.30 2.18
C LYS A 147 -7.22 13.53 1.48
N ILE A 148 -7.20 14.28 0.37
CA ILE A 148 -5.99 14.67 -0.33
C ILE A 148 -5.65 16.08 0.12
N ALA A 149 -4.59 16.24 0.90
CA ALA A 149 -4.14 17.57 1.31
C ALA A 149 -3.87 18.46 0.09
N ASP A 150 -4.20 19.74 0.21
CA ASP A 150 -4.05 20.72 -0.86
C ASP A 150 -2.64 20.70 -1.46
N ARG A 151 -2.57 20.80 -2.79
CA ARG A 151 -1.31 20.87 -3.56
C ARG A 151 -0.41 19.64 -3.42
N THR A 152 -0.91 18.53 -2.88
CA THR A 152 -0.12 17.31 -2.75
C THR A 152 0.08 16.61 -4.10
N ILE A 153 -0.93 16.61 -4.97
CA ILE A 153 -0.83 16.07 -6.34
C ILE A 153 -0.34 17.20 -7.25
N THR A 154 0.96 17.21 -7.53
CA THR A 154 1.61 18.16 -8.43
C THR A 154 1.75 17.56 -9.83
N ALA A 155 2.08 18.39 -10.84
CA ALA A 155 2.24 17.92 -12.22
C ALA A 155 3.26 16.76 -12.34
N VAL A 156 4.33 16.75 -11.54
CA VAL A 156 5.33 15.66 -11.54
C VAL A 156 4.77 14.31 -11.07
N LYS A 157 3.65 14.34 -10.34
CA LYS A 157 2.95 13.15 -9.84
C LYS A 157 1.83 12.71 -10.78
N ILE A 158 1.52 13.50 -11.80
CA ILE A 158 0.57 13.17 -12.87
C ILE A 158 1.37 12.57 -14.02
N ALA A 159 0.82 11.55 -14.70
CA ALA A 159 1.50 10.93 -15.84
C ALA A 159 1.78 11.98 -16.93
N SER A 160 3.04 12.06 -17.39
CA SER A 160 3.47 13.02 -18.43
C SER A 160 2.66 12.92 -19.71
N ALA A 161 2.15 11.73 -20.04
CA ALA A 161 1.23 11.50 -21.16
C ALA A 161 -0.03 12.41 -21.15
N LEU A 162 -0.41 12.93 -19.98
CA LEU A 162 -1.58 13.82 -19.83
C LEU A 162 -1.23 15.30 -20.01
N THR A 163 0.04 15.68 -19.86
CA THR A 163 0.48 17.08 -19.80
C THR A 163 1.37 17.49 -20.96
N ASP A 164 2.22 16.58 -21.43
CA ASP A 164 3.31 16.89 -22.35
C ASP A 164 2.88 16.64 -23.80
N TYR A 165 3.42 17.43 -24.72
CA TYR A 165 3.30 17.17 -26.16
C TYR A 165 4.33 16.12 -26.58
N SER A 166 3.95 15.25 -27.52
CA SER A 166 4.80 14.17 -27.97
C SER A 166 4.51 13.78 -29.42
N ALA A 167 5.57 13.42 -30.15
CA ALA A 167 5.48 12.81 -31.47
C ALA A 167 4.94 11.37 -31.44
N THR A 168 4.87 10.75 -30.27
CA THR A 168 4.20 9.46 -30.05
C THR A 168 2.77 9.66 -29.59
N GLU A 169 1.89 8.75 -29.96
CA GLU A 169 0.49 8.76 -29.52
C GLU A 169 0.39 8.71 -28.00
N GLN A 170 -0.36 9.66 -27.41
CA GLN A 170 -0.64 9.74 -25.99
C GLN A 170 -2.14 9.58 -25.73
N ASN A 171 -2.50 8.77 -24.73
CA ASN A 171 -3.86 8.77 -24.19
C ASN A 171 -4.05 10.01 -23.30
N THR A 172 -5.00 10.87 -23.64
CA THR A 172 -5.21 12.13 -22.92
C THR A 172 -5.99 11.98 -21.61
N GLY A 173 -6.42 10.77 -21.26
CA GLY A 173 -7.28 10.48 -20.10
C GLY A 173 -8.72 11.00 -20.26
N ARG A 174 -9.04 11.63 -21.40
CA ARG A 174 -10.37 12.14 -21.72
C ARG A 174 -11.10 11.18 -22.64
N LEU A 175 -12.41 11.14 -22.46
CA LEU A 175 -13.32 10.40 -23.34
C LEU A 175 -14.10 11.40 -24.20
N TRP A 176 -14.37 11.01 -25.44
CA TRP A 176 -15.38 11.66 -26.25
C TRP A 176 -16.79 11.33 -25.72
N ILE A 177 -17.80 12.05 -26.17
CA ILE A 177 -19.20 11.88 -25.69
C ILE A 177 -19.78 10.49 -25.97
N ASP A 178 -19.20 9.74 -26.90
CA ASP A 178 -19.55 8.35 -27.22
C ASP A 178 -18.75 7.33 -26.38
N GLY A 179 -17.95 7.79 -25.41
CA GLY A 179 -17.15 6.95 -24.53
C GLY A 179 -15.80 6.52 -25.09
N LYS A 180 -15.45 6.87 -26.33
CA LYS A 180 -14.14 6.53 -26.91
C LYS A 180 -13.03 7.36 -26.30
N THR A 181 -11.87 6.75 -26.05
CA THR A 181 -10.66 7.44 -25.62
C THR A 181 -10.21 8.47 -26.65
N ILE A 182 -9.89 9.67 -26.20
CA ILE A 182 -9.24 10.72 -27.00
C ILE A 182 -7.73 10.56 -26.87
N TYR A 183 -7.08 10.31 -27.99
CA TYR A 183 -5.64 10.29 -28.14
C TYR A 183 -5.14 11.64 -28.68
N ARG A 184 -3.89 11.98 -28.39
CA ARG A 184 -3.19 13.15 -28.92
C ARG A 184 -1.87 12.74 -29.54
N LYS A 185 -1.49 13.36 -30.66
CA LYS A 185 -0.17 13.22 -31.27
C LYS A 185 0.29 14.55 -31.86
N GLU A 186 1.58 14.83 -31.75
CA GLU A 186 2.22 15.95 -32.43
C GLU A 186 2.84 15.48 -33.75
N ILE A 187 2.54 16.17 -34.83
CA ILE A 187 3.02 15.87 -36.18
C ILE A 187 3.93 17.00 -36.63
N ASN A 188 5.20 16.67 -36.89
CA ASN A 188 6.14 17.59 -37.52
C ASN A 188 5.78 17.76 -38.99
N LEU A 189 5.52 18.99 -39.42
CA LEU A 189 5.18 19.29 -40.81
C LEU A 189 6.41 19.36 -41.72
N GLY A 190 7.63 19.40 -41.17
CA GLY A 190 8.82 19.75 -41.93
C GLY A 190 8.71 21.18 -42.46
N TYR A 191 9.20 21.41 -43.68
CA TYR A 191 8.97 22.67 -44.39
C TYR A 191 7.55 22.68 -44.98
N LEU A 192 6.85 23.80 -44.84
CA LEU A 192 5.56 24.00 -45.46
C LEU A 192 5.69 24.11 -46.99
N PRO A 193 4.65 23.80 -47.76
CA PRO A 193 4.71 23.89 -49.21
C PRO A 193 4.68 25.34 -49.70
N ASN A 194 4.85 25.53 -51.03
CA ASN A 194 4.59 26.81 -51.68
C ASN A 194 3.07 27.07 -51.77
N ALA A 195 2.60 27.97 -52.64
CA ALA A 195 1.16 28.25 -52.83
C ALA A 195 0.34 27.08 -53.45
N VAL A 196 0.74 25.84 -53.21
CA VAL A 196 0.08 24.59 -53.60
C VAL A 196 -0.08 23.73 -52.34
N PRO A 197 -1.25 23.12 -52.10
CA PRO A 197 -1.44 22.19 -50.98
C PRO A 197 -0.37 21.10 -50.90
N GLY A 198 0.06 20.79 -49.69
CA GLY A 198 0.99 19.72 -49.39
C GLY A 198 0.50 18.88 -48.22
N SER A 199 1.02 17.67 -48.09
CA SER A 199 0.60 16.74 -47.05
C SER A 199 1.76 16.05 -46.35
N VAL A 200 1.52 15.66 -45.10
CA VAL A 200 2.44 14.89 -44.26
C VAL A 200 1.67 13.75 -43.62
N ALA A 201 2.18 12.52 -43.77
CA ALA A 201 1.56 11.35 -43.17
C ALA A 201 1.56 11.44 -41.63
N HIS A 202 0.40 11.29 -40.99
CA HIS A 202 0.30 11.34 -39.53
C HIS A 202 0.66 10.00 -38.86
N GLY A 203 0.63 8.89 -39.60
CA GLY A 203 1.00 7.55 -39.10
C GLY A 203 0.13 7.10 -37.93
N ILE A 204 -1.19 7.27 -38.04
CA ILE A 204 -2.17 6.88 -37.03
C ILE A 204 -2.97 5.74 -37.63
N SER A 205 -2.87 4.56 -37.03
CA SER A 205 -3.68 3.41 -37.43
C SER A 205 -5.08 3.48 -36.82
N ASN A 206 -6.08 2.96 -37.53
CA ASN A 206 -7.46 2.83 -37.06
C ASN A 206 -8.09 4.18 -36.64
N LEU A 207 -7.73 5.27 -37.34
CA LEU A 207 -8.30 6.59 -37.09
C LEU A 207 -9.82 6.57 -37.34
N SER A 208 -10.62 7.01 -36.36
CA SER A 208 -12.08 7.08 -36.48
C SER A 208 -12.56 8.50 -36.65
N THR A 209 -12.18 9.41 -35.77
CA THR A 209 -12.64 10.81 -35.82
C THR A 209 -11.56 11.73 -35.28
N VAL A 210 -11.25 12.78 -36.05
CA VAL A 210 -10.42 13.90 -35.59
C VAL A 210 -11.32 14.87 -34.85
N VAL A 211 -11.10 15.02 -33.54
CA VAL A 211 -11.94 15.85 -32.66
C VAL A 211 -11.36 17.23 -32.44
N SER A 212 -10.05 17.40 -32.66
CA SER A 212 -9.36 18.69 -32.65
C SER A 212 -8.12 18.66 -33.53
N LEU A 213 -7.87 19.76 -34.23
CA LEU A 213 -6.71 19.91 -35.09
C LEU A 213 -6.26 21.38 -35.11
N TRP A 214 -5.03 21.63 -34.67
CA TRP A 214 -4.46 22.97 -34.60
C TRP A 214 -2.94 22.89 -34.56
N GLY A 215 -2.25 24.02 -34.75
CA GLY A 215 -0.80 24.02 -34.70
C GLY A 215 -0.20 25.39 -34.93
N PHE A 216 1.05 25.40 -35.36
CA PHE A 216 1.75 26.63 -35.74
C PHE A 216 2.73 26.39 -36.88
N ALA A 217 3.05 27.47 -37.58
CA ALA A 217 4.16 27.56 -38.52
C ALA A 217 5.06 28.75 -38.18
N THR A 218 6.37 28.62 -38.35
CA THR A 218 7.35 29.67 -38.09
C THR A 218 8.54 29.63 -39.03
N ASN A 219 9.09 30.79 -39.35
CA ASN A 219 10.39 30.93 -40.01
C ASN A 219 11.49 31.42 -39.04
N GLY A 220 11.22 31.34 -37.73
CA GLY A 220 12.11 31.83 -36.66
C GLY A 220 11.87 33.30 -36.26
N THR A 221 11.16 34.09 -37.06
CA THR A 221 10.82 35.49 -36.75
C THR A 221 9.32 35.73 -36.70
N VAL A 222 8.55 35.02 -37.53
CA VAL A 222 7.09 35.14 -37.61
C VAL A 222 6.46 33.83 -37.17
N PHE A 223 5.53 33.88 -36.22
CA PHE A 223 4.77 32.73 -35.73
C PHE A 223 3.32 32.84 -36.17
N LEU A 224 2.85 31.84 -36.91
CA LEU A 224 1.51 31.81 -37.49
C LEU A 224 0.72 30.66 -36.87
N PRO A 225 -0.51 30.89 -36.38
CA PRO A 225 -1.38 29.80 -36.00
C PRO A 225 -1.79 28.99 -37.24
N LEU A 226 -2.04 27.70 -37.05
CA LEU A 226 -2.68 26.85 -38.04
C LEU A 226 -4.04 26.35 -37.49
N PRO A 227 -5.15 26.51 -38.24
CA PRO A 227 -5.25 27.24 -39.51
C PRO A 227 -5.07 28.76 -39.32
N LEU A 228 -4.60 29.44 -40.37
CA LEU A 228 -4.44 30.90 -40.38
C LEU A 228 -5.60 31.54 -41.13
N ALA A 229 -6.45 32.28 -40.42
CA ALA A 229 -7.44 33.17 -41.00
C ALA A 229 -6.98 34.64 -40.92
N ARG A 230 -7.23 35.44 -41.97
CA ARG A 230 -6.88 36.87 -42.03
C ARG A 230 -8.00 37.68 -42.67
N TYR A 231 -8.34 38.80 -42.02
CA TYR A 231 -9.46 39.69 -42.41
C TYR A 231 -9.26 40.37 -43.78
N ASN A 232 -8.06 40.86 -44.10
CA ASN A 232 -7.79 41.67 -45.30
C ASN A 232 -6.71 41.09 -46.23
N ASN A 233 -6.28 39.85 -46.00
CA ASN A 233 -5.24 39.20 -46.78
C ASN A 233 -5.54 37.71 -46.93
N PHE A 234 -6.58 37.42 -47.72
CA PHE A 234 -7.05 36.06 -48.01
C PHE A 234 -5.96 35.21 -48.68
N ALA A 235 -5.15 35.80 -49.56
CA ALA A 235 -4.03 35.11 -50.22
C ALA A 235 -2.95 34.61 -49.24
N SER A 236 -2.89 35.13 -48.02
CA SER A 236 -1.92 34.66 -47.01
C SER A 236 -2.49 33.68 -46.00
N GLN A 237 -3.77 33.28 -46.14
CA GLN A 237 -4.41 32.29 -45.27
C GLN A 237 -3.76 30.92 -45.44
N ILE A 238 -3.93 30.06 -44.43
CA ILE A 238 -3.42 28.69 -44.45
C ILE A 238 -4.53 27.77 -43.97
N GLY A 239 -5.04 26.94 -44.87
CA GLY A 239 -5.96 25.86 -44.55
C GLY A 239 -5.24 24.73 -43.83
N LEU A 240 -5.94 24.06 -42.93
CA LEU A 240 -5.47 22.89 -42.20
C LEU A 240 -6.62 21.90 -42.04
N TYR A 241 -6.43 20.68 -42.52
CA TYR A 241 -7.34 19.56 -42.26
C TYR A 241 -6.56 18.24 -42.24
N ALA A 242 -7.23 17.16 -41.86
CA ALA A 242 -6.66 15.82 -41.87
C ALA A 242 -7.59 14.88 -42.64
N ASP A 243 -7.01 13.97 -43.40
CA ASP A 243 -7.71 12.80 -43.94
C ASP A 243 -7.42 11.57 -43.06
N THR A 244 -7.73 10.36 -43.54
CA THR A 244 -7.50 9.12 -42.77
C THR A 244 -6.03 8.71 -42.64
N THR A 245 -5.13 9.38 -43.36
CA THR A 245 -3.70 9.04 -43.50
C THR A 245 -2.75 10.23 -43.32
N ASN A 246 -3.18 11.45 -43.62
CA ASN A 246 -2.34 12.65 -43.71
C ASN A 246 -2.93 13.85 -42.98
N ILE A 247 -2.02 14.75 -42.58
CA ILE A 247 -2.32 16.16 -42.34
C ILE A 247 -2.10 16.91 -43.65
N ILE A 248 -3.05 17.76 -44.05
CA ILE A 248 -2.97 18.58 -45.25
C ILE A 248 -2.87 20.05 -44.84
N VAL A 249 -1.92 20.75 -45.45
CA VAL A 249 -1.68 22.18 -45.25
C VAL A 249 -1.87 22.89 -46.58
N GLU A 250 -2.73 23.90 -46.61
CA GLU A 250 -3.13 24.62 -47.83
C GLU A 250 -2.77 26.10 -47.71
N PRO A 251 -1.50 26.48 -47.89
CA PRO A 251 -1.12 27.88 -47.84
C PRO A 251 -1.53 28.59 -49.14
N GLY A 252 -2.11 29.78 -49.02
CA GLY A 252 -2.48 30.60 -50.18
C GLY A 252 -1.31 31.34 -50.86
N ASN A 253 -0.12 31.31 -50.25
CA ASN A 253 1.10 31.92 -50.76
C ASN A 253 2.30 31.03 -50.42
N ASP A 254 3.47 31.32 -50.97
CA ASP A 254 4.70 30.58 -50.68
C ASP A 254 5.05 30.60 -49.18
N ARG A 255 5.12 29.41 -48.56
CA ARG A 255 5.51 29.18 -47.16
C ARG A 255 6.69 28.22 -47.03
N THR A 256 7.46 28.00 -48.10
CA THR A 256 8.63 27.10 -48.09
C THR A 256 9.71 27.48 -47.08
N ALA A 257 9.75 28.74 -46.65
CA ALA A 257 10.64 29.21 -45.58
C ALA A 257 10.13 28.93 -44.15
N TYR A 258 8.93 28.39 -43.99
CA TYR A 258 8.32 28.11 -42.69
C TYR A 258 8.39 26.61 -42.39
N THR A 259 8.64 26.27 -41.13
CA THR A 259 8.44 24.93 -40.57
C THR A 259 7.34 24.96 -39.52
N GLY A 260 6.83 23.81 -39.09
CA GLY A 260 5.76 23.82 -38.12
C GLY A 260 5.41 22.47 -37.52
N TYR A 261 4.52 22.49 -36.54
CA TYR A 261 3.95 21.32 -35.91
C TYR A 261 2.43 21.45 -35.84
N VAL A 262 1.76 20.30 -35.91
CA VAL A 262 0.31 20.16 -35.75
C VAL A 262 0.02 19.20 -34.60
N ILE A 263 -0.87 19.60 -33.72
CA ILE A 263 -1.43 18.77 -32.67
C ILE A 263 -2.76 18.25 -33.19
N ILE A 264 -2.85 16.92 -33.28
CA ILE A 264 -4.09 16.22 -33.64
C ILE A 264 -4.61 15.50 -32.40
N GLU A 265 -5.89 15.72 -32.07
CA GLU A 265 -6.64 14.91 -31.11
C GLU A 265 -7.70 14.10 -31.83
N TYR A 266 -7.79 12.82 -31.50
CA TYR A 266 -8.60 11.87 -32.26
C TYR A 266 -9.06 10.67 -31.44
N THR A 267 -10.09 10.00 -31.94
CA THR A 267 -10.54 8.69 -31.47
C THR A 267 -10.16 7.60 -32.47
N LYS A 268 -10.14 6.35 -32.00
CA LYS A 268 -9.88 5.17 -32.84
C LYS A 268 -11.14 4.32 -33.02
N THR A 269 -11.17 3.55 -34.10
CA THR A 269 -12.17 2.48 -34.27
C THR A 269 -11.91 1.44 -33.19
N SER A 270 -12.95 1.07 -32.45
CA SER A 270 -12.92 0.07 -31.37
C SER A 270 -12.37 -1.27 -31.82
#